data_AF-A0A1Q6RQU3-F1
#
_entry.id   AF-A0A1Q6RQU3-F1
#
_cell.length_a   1.000
_cell.length_b   1.000
_cell.length_c   1.000
_cell.angle_alpha   90.00
_cell.angle_beta   90.00
_cell.angle_gamma   90.00
#
_symmetry.space_group_name_H-M   'P 1'
#
loop_
_entity.id
_entity.type
_entity.pdbx_description
1 polymer ?
#
loop_
_entity_poly.entity_id
_entity_poly.type
_entity_poly.pdbx_seq_one_letter_code
_entity_poly.pdbx_strand_id
1 'polypeptide(L)' 'MLIKLKNGTWQDMSNVVGLTVTLCKGMNRCYYTILVSMKNGEEFGYKECSDYEEAEKAMDELAKKINASQGGNNG' A
#
# COMPACT_ATOMS: atom_id res chain seq x y z
N MET A 1 8.21 -10.77 0.74
CA MET A 1 7.41 -10.48 1.96
C MET A 1 5.95 -10.50 1.55
N LEU A 2 5.11 -11.30 2.22
CA LEU A 2 3.67 -11.32 1.93
C LEU A 2 2.93 -10.29 2.79
N ILE A 3 2.08 -9.47 2.18
CA ILE A 3 1.12 -8.62 2.91
C ILE A 3 -0.31 -8.95 2.48
N LYS A 4 -1.24 -8.82 3.42
CA LYS A 4 -2.67 -8.97 3.16
C LYS A 4 -3.22 -7.65 2.63
N LEU A 5 -3.76 -7.68 1.42
CA LEU A 5 -4.45 -6.55 0.79
C LEU A 5 -5.87 -6.36 1.34
N LYS A 6 -6.48 -5.23 1.01
CA LYS A 6 -7.85 -4.90 1.42
C LYS A 6 -8.87 -5.95 0.96
N ASN A 7 -8.72 -6.48 -0.25
CA ASN A 7 -9.59 -7.53 -0.81
C ASN A 7 -9.39 -8.91 -0.15
N GLY A 8 -8.52 -9.02 0.86
CA GLY A 8 -8.25 -10.24 1.61
C GLY A 8 -7.18 -11.15 0.98
N THR A 9 -6.67 -10.83 -0.22
CA THR A 9 -5.62 -11.62 -0.87
C THR A 9 -4.25 -11.29 -0.30
N TRP A 10 -3.37 -12.29 -0.26
CA TRP A 10 -1.97 -12.07 0.06
C TRP A 10 -1.19 -11.79 -1.23
N GLN A 11 -0.34 -10.76 -1.21
CA GLN A 11 0.53 -10.45 -2.33
C GLN A 11 1.99 -10.35 -1.88
N ASP A 12 2.89 -10.82 -2.75
CA ASP A 12 4.32 -10.67 -2.54
C ASP A 12 4.78 -9.27 -2.94
N MET A 13 5.26 -8.54 -1.93
CA MET A 13 5.66 -7.15 -2.04
C MET A 13 7.14 -6.97 -2.40
N SER A 14 7.84 -8.05 -2.76
CA SER A 14 9.20 -8.00 -3.31
C SER A 14 9.29 -7.11 -4.56
N ASN A 15 8.21 -7.05 -5.34
CA ASN A 15 8.12 -6.33 -6.62
C ASN A 15 7.40 -4.98 -6.53
N VAL A 16 7.22 -4.40 -5.34
CA VAL A 16 6.66 -3.04 -5.21
C VAL A 16 7.65 -2.03 -5.77
N VAL A 17 7.14 -1.09 -6.58
CA VAL A 17 7.90 0.01 -7.17
C VAL A 17 7.41 1.38 -6.74
N GLY A 18 6.21 1.46 -6.16
CA GLY A 18 5.63 2.72 -5.70
C GLY A 18 4.51 2.53 -4.68
N LEU A 19 4.31 3.56 -3.87
CA LEU A 19 3.19 3.72 -2.95
C LEU A 19 2.57 5.10 -3.19
N THR A 20 1.25 5.21 -3.11
CA THR A 20 0.58 6.52 -3.25
C THR A 20 -0.70 6.56 -2.43
N VAL A 21 -0.97 7.70 -1.78
CA VAL A 21 -2.28 7.96 -1.16
C VAL A 21 -3.20 8.61 -2.19
N THR A 22 -4.39 8.04 -2.38
CA THR A 22 -5.41 8.56 -3.30
C THR A 22 -6.70 8.84 -2.55
N LEU A 23 -7.31 10.00 -2.82
CA LEU A 23 -8.67 10.32 -2.37
C LEU A 23 -9.70 9.62 -3.27
N CYS A 24 -10.43 8.67 -2.72
CA CYS A 24 -11.55 8.00 -3.37
C CYS A 24 -12.86 8.69 -3.00
N LYS A 25 -13.52 9.28 -4.01
CA LYS A 25 -14.85 9.90 -3.87
C LYS A 25 -15.92 8.93 -4.35
N GLY A 26 -16.59 8.26 -3.42
CA GLY A 26 -17.80 7.50 -3.71
C GLY A 26 -19.05 8.38 -3.64
N MET A 27 -20.19 7.88 -4.14
CA MET A 27 -21.47 8.61 -4.08
C MET A 27 -21.90 8.98 -2.65
N ASN A 28 -21.56 8.16 -1.65
CA ASN A 28 -22.03 8.31 -0.26
C ASN A 28 -20.90 8.53 0.76
N ARG A 29 -19.63 8.42 0.35
CA ARG A 29 -18.49 8.57 1.26
C ARG A 29 -17.22 8.97 0.51
N CYS A 30 -16.41 9.80 1.16
CA CYS A 30 -15.02 10.06 0.78
C CYS A 30 -14.11 9.28 1.72
N TYR A 31 -13.07 8.66 1.18
CA TYR A 31 -12.05 7.98 1.95
C TYR A 31 -10.72 8.06 1.21
N TYR A 32 -9.62 7.90 1.94
CA TYR A 32 -8.28 7.78 1.38
C TYR A 32 -7.92 6.30 1.28
N THR A 33 -7.32 5.91 0.17
CA THR A 33 -6.75 4.58 0.00
C THR A 33 -5.27 4.67 -0.32
N ILE A 34 -4.50 3.76 0.27
CA ILE A 34 -3.11 3.54 -0.09
C ILE A 34 -3.08 2.56 -1.27
N LEU A 35 -2.59 3.03 -2.41
CA LEU A 35 -2.34 2.23 -3.59
C LEU A 35 -0.89 1.72 -3.56
N VAL A 36 -0.72 0.46 -3.95
CA VAL A 36 0.56 -0.22 -4.07
C VAL A 36 0.78 -0.54 -5.54
N SER A 37 1.80 0.07 -6.14
CA SER A 37 2.15 -0.13 -7.55
C SER A 37 3.24 -1.19 -7.66
N MET A 38 2.98 -2.22 -8.47
CA MET A 38 3.86 -3.36 -8.69
C MET A 38 4.67 -3.21 -9.98
N LYS A 39 5.82 -3.85 -10.06
CA LYS A 39 6.73 -3.80 -11.23
C LYS A 39 6.09 -4.30 -12.53
N ASN A 40 5.08 -5.17 -12.44
CA ASN A 40 4.31 -5.66 -13.58
C ASN A 40 3.23 -4.66 -14.07
N GLY A 41 3.13 -3.48 -13.45
CA GLY A 41 2.17 -2.44 -13.77
C GLY A 41 0.82 -2.58 -13.07
N GLU A 42 0.61 -3.63 -12.25
CA GLU A 42 -0.61 -3.77 -11.48
C GLU A 42 -0.62 -2.84 -10.26
N GLU A 43 -1.81 -2.36 -9.90
CA GLU A 43 -2.02 -1.54 -8.71
C GLU A 43 -3.06 -2.17 -7.79
N PHE A 44 -2.75 -2.19 -6.49
CA PHE A 44 -3.60 -2.82 -5.49
C PHE A 44 -3.92 -1.86 -4.34
N GLY A 45 -5.17 -1.89 -3.87
CA GLY A 45 -5.57 -1.19 -2.66
C GLY A 45 -5.12 -1.94 -1.40
N TYR A 46 -4.31 -1.29 -0.57
CA TYR A 46 -3.81 -1.87 0.68
C TYR A 46 -4.75 -1.61 1.87
N LYS A 47 -5.06 -0.35 2.16
CA LYS A 47 -5.90 0.07 3.30
C LYS A 47 -6.78 1.26 2.92
N GLU A 48 -7.97 1.34 3.52
CA GLU A 48 -8.82 2.54 3.52
C GLU A 48 -8.70 3.28 4.85
N CYS A 49 -8.64 4.60 4.79
CA CYS A 49 -8.60 5.51 5.92
C CYS A 49 -9.64 6.62 5.70
N SER A 50 -10.29 7.09 6.78
CA SER A 50 -11.20 8.22 6.69
C SER A 50 -10.48 9.57 6.64
N ASP A 51 -9.21 9.59 7.03
CA ASP A 51 -8.38 10.78 7.15
C ASP A 51 -7.06 10.65 6.36
N TYR A 52 -6.56 11.78 5.85
CA TYR A 52 -5.35 11.82 5.03
C TYR A 52 -4.08 11.55 5.87
N GLU A 53 -3.98 12.14 7.05
CA GLU A 53 -2.83 11.98 7.94
C GLU A 53 -2.74 10.53 8.44
N GLU A 54 -3.88 9.87 8.70
CA GLU A 54 -3.91 8.43 8.98
C GLU A 54 -3.41 7.59 7.79
N ALA A 55 -3.79 7.97 6.57
CA ALA A 55 -3.36 7.28 5.35
C ALA A 55 -1.85 7.43 5.12
N GLU A 56 -1.28 8.62 5.32
CA GLU A 56 0.17 8.86 5.22
C GLU A 56 0.95 8.06 6.26
N LYS A 57 0.53 8.09 7.53
CA LYS A 57 1.18 7.28 8.58
C LYS A 57 1.16 5.79 8.24
N ALA A 58 0.04 5.28 7.73
CA ALA A 58 -0.07 3.88 7.32
C ALA A 58 0.77 3.57 6.07
N MET A 59 0.93 4.53 5.15
CA MET A 59 1.82 4.40 3.99
C MET A 59 3.29 4.36 4.41
N ASP A 60 3.72 5.23 5.32
CA ASP A 60 5.10 5.27 5.85
C ASP A 60 5.45 3.95 6.56
N GLU A 61 4.55 3.44 7.39
CA GLU A 61 4.73 2.14 8.06
C GLU A 61 4.79 0.98 7.06
N LEU A 62 4.03 1.04 5.97
CA LEU A 62 4.13 0.06 4.89
C LEU A 62 5.47 0.17 4.16
N ALA A 63 5.91 1.40 3.84
CA ALA A 63 7.19 1.65 3.18
C ALA A 63 8.37 1.12 4.00
N LYS A 64 8.38 1.33 5.33
CA LYS A 64 9.40 0.77 6.23
C LYS A 64 9.46 -0.76 6.17
N LYS A 65 8.31 -1.44 6.15
CA LYS A 65 8.24 -2.91 6.06
C LYS A 65 8.75 -3.44 4.73
N ILE A 66 8.39 -2.77 3.63
CA ILE A 66 8.87 -3.11 2.28
C ILE A 66 10.38 -2.91 2.20
N ASN A 67 10.89 -1.75 2.61
CA ASN A 67 12.32 -1.45 2.60
C ASN A 67 13.13 -2.39 3.48
N ALA A 68 12.65 -2.74 4.68
CA ALA A 68 13.31 -3.72 5.53
C ALA A 68 13.38 -5.11 4.87
N SER A 69 12.33 -5.49 4.15
CA SER A 69 12.28 -6.78 3.44
C SER A 69 13.11 -6.81 2.15
N GLN A 70 13.22 -5.69 1.44
CA GLN A 70 14.02 -5.56 0.23
C GLN A 70 15.52 -5.36 0.55
N GLY A 71 15.84 -4.58 1.59
CA GLY A 71 17.21 -4.34 2.03
C GLY A 71 17.88 -5.55 2.68
N GLY A 72 17.09 -6.49 3.24
CA GLY A 72 17.60 -7.76 3.77
C GLY A 72 18.05 -8.77 2.71
N ASN A 73 17.81 -8.50 1.42
CA ASN A 73 18.11 -9.42 0.32
C ASN A 73 19.49 -9.17 -0.34
N ASN A 74 20.33 -8.31 0.25
CA ASN A 74 21.70 -8.01 -0.17
C ASN A 74 22.78 -8.48 0.84
N GLY A 75 22.46 -9.49 1.68
CA GLY A 75 23.38 -10.08 2.67
C GLY A 75 23.84 -11.48 2.30
#